data_AF-A0A0D3ALT2-F1
#
_entry.id   AF-A0A0D3ALT2-F1
#
_cell.length_a   1.000
_cell.length_b   1.000
_cell.length_c   1.000
_cell.angle_alpha   90.00
_cell.angle_beta   90.00
_cell.angle_gamma   90.00
#
_symmetry.space_group_name_H-M   'P 1'
#
loop_
_entity.id
_entity.type
_entity.pdbx_description
1 polymer ?
#
loop_
_entity_poly.entity_id
_entity_poly.type
_entity_poly.pdbx_seq_one_letter_code
_entity_poly.pdbx_strand_id
1 'polypeptide(L)'
;MELNFLSRALLVSLLLAIVSSFSSSTVISDGVLESQDLVIGRNLLQAKKKCSLNLEFMNYTVITSQCKGPKFPVKECCSSFLEFACPYAEQLNDLSTDCASTMFSYINIYGKYPAGLFSSQCKGDKEGLECPDMPPNSVADVNTATTTTTTTTASSRIWMTVALFVTVLLFRGRQSHM
;
A
#
# COMPACT_ATOMS: atom_id res chain seq x y z
N MET A 1 5.10 57.07 -25.04
CA MET A 1 5.44 55.77 -24.42
C MET A 1 4.21 54.95 -23.99
N GLU A 2 3.03 55.56 -23.88
CA GLU A 2 1.76 54.91 -23.46
C GLU A 2 1.22 53.82 -24.41
N LEU A 3 1.41 53.95 -25.74
CA LEU A 3 0.83 53.00 -26.70
C LEU A 3 1.48 51.61 -26.65
N ASN A 4 2.78 51.56 -26.33
CA ASN A 4 3.52 50.32 -26.14
C ASN A 4 3.17 49.60 -24.83
N PHE A 5 2.73 50.37 -23.83
CA PHE A 5 2.27 49.85 -22.55
C PHE A 5 0.90 49.19 -22.67
N LEU A 6 -0.05 49.87 -23.34
CA LEU A 6 -1.37 49.32 -23.63
C LEU A 6 -1.29 48.08 -24.53
N SER A 7 -0.44 48.10 -25.56
CA SER A 7 -0.23 46.93 -26.44
C SER A 7 0.32 45.71 -25.68
N ARG A 8 1.29 45.93 -24.77
CA ARG A 8 1.82 44.86 -23.92
C ARG A 8 0.80 44.35 -22.89
N ALA A 9 0.00 45.24 -22.31
CA ALA A 9 -1.06 44.85 -21.38
C ALA A 9 -2.15 44.00 -22.07
N LEU A 10 -2.53 44.35 -23.30
CA LEU A 10 -3.46 43.58 -24.11
C LEU A 10 -2.90 42.20 -24.49
N LEU A 11 -1.62 42.13 -24.89
CA LEU A 11 -0.95 40.86 -25.21
C LEU A 11 -0.87 39.93 -24.01
N VAL A 12 -0.58 40.46 -22.82
CA VAL A 12 -0.52 39.67 -21.58
C VAL A 12 -1.91 39.17 -21.17
N SER A 13 -2.94 40.01 -21.25
CA SER A 13 -4.34 39.61 -20.98
C SER A 13 -4.79 38.47 -21.90
N LEU A 14 -4.45 38.56 -23.20
CA LEU A 14 -4.75 37.51 -24.17
C LEU A 14 -4.03 36.18 -23.83
N LEU A 15 -2.78 36.23 -23.39
CA LEU A 15 -2.01 35.04 -23.01
C LEU A 15 -2.56 34.37 -21.74
N LEU A 16 -3.05 35.13 -20.75
CA LEU A 16 -3.69 34.55 -19.55
C LEU A 16 -5.04 33.89 -19.85
N ALA A 17 -5.80 34.41 -20.82
CA ALA A 17 -7.06 33.80 -21.25
C ALA A 17 -6.83 32.41 -21.89
N ILE A 18 -5.74 32.23 -22.63
CA ILE A 18 -5.41 30.95 -23.29
C ILE A 18 -4.99 29.87 -22.27
N VAL A 19 -4.29 30.25 -21.18
CA VAL A 19 -3.86 29.32 -20.12
C VAL A 19 -5.02 28.86 -19.23
N SER A 20 -6.12 29.62 -19.18
CA SER A 20 -7.30 29.30 -18.35
C SER A 20 -8.19 28.18 -18.93
N SER A 21 -7.91 27.69 -20.14
CA SER A 21 -8.71 26.68 -20.84
C SER A 21 -8.31 25.22 -20.55
N PHE A 22 -7.34 24.96 -19.66
CA PHE A 22 -6.93 23.59 -19.27
C PHE A 22 -7.45 23.16 -17.88
N SER A 23 -8.69 23.50 -17.55
CA SER A 23 -9.42 22.84 -16.46
C SER A 23 -10.88 22.64 -16.82
N SER A 24 -11.11 21.69 -17.74
CA SER A 24 -12.38 21.01 -17.87
C SER A 24 -12.22 19.61 -17.29
N SER A 25 -12.52 19.43 -16.00
CA SER A 25 -12.76 18.11 -15.43
C SER A 25 -14.15 17.66 -15.87
N THR A 26 -14.23 16.78 -16.86
CA THR A 26 -15.46 16.04 -17.18
C THR A 26 -15.71 15.03 -16.07
N VAL A 27 -16.57 15.38 -15.12
CA VAL A 27 -17.22 14.39 -14.25
C VAL A 27 -18.39 13.80 -15.02
N ILE A 28 -18.22 12.58 -15.55
CA ILE A 28 -19.32 11.78 -16.07
C ILE A 28 -19.84 10.96 -14.88
N SER A 29 -21.07 11.24 -14.46
CA SER A 29 -21.81 10.49 -13.46
C SER A 29 -22.81 9.56 -14.16
N ASP A 30 -22.83 8.32 -13.69
CA ASP A 30 -23.77 7.21 -13.95
C ASP A 30 -23.78 6.51 -15.31
N GLY A 31 -23.60 5.18 -15.25
CA GLY A 31 -23.75 4.27 -16.38
C GLY A 31 -23.16 2.90 -16.09
N VAL A 32 -24.03 1.96 -15.75
CA VAL A 32 -23.72 0.56 -15.42
C VAL A 32 -23.22 -0.24 -16.63
N LEU A 33 -22.42 -1.28 -16.33
CA LEU A 33 -22.14 -2.50 -17.12
C LEU A 33 -20.97 -2.54 -18.12
N GLU A 34 -20.13 -3.57 -17.90
CA GLU A 34 -19.34 -4.36 -18.85
C GLU A 34 -18.55 -3.66 -19.95
N SER A 35 -17.22 -3.69 -19.81
CA SER A 35 -16.35 -4.28 -20.83
C SER A 35 -14.95 -4.51 -20.24
N GLN A 36 -14.56 -5.78 -20.21
CA GLN A 36 -13.20 -6.24 -20.06
C GLN A 36 -12.33 -5.59 -21.15
N ASP A 37 -11.52 -4.58 -20.84
CA ASP A 37 -10.25 -4.32 -21.54
C ASP A 37 -9.56 -3.04 -21.02
N LEU A 38 -8.96 -3.13 -19.84
CA LEU A 38 -7.85 -2.24 -19.46
C LEU A 38 -7.09 -2.88 -18.29
N VAL A 39 -6.56 -4.08 -18.52
CA VAL A 39 -5.47 -4.64 -17.71
C VAL A 39 -4.21 -3.83 -17.99
N ILE A 40 -4.17 -2.57 -17.54
CA ILE A 40 -2.93 -1.84 -17.32
C ILE A 40 -2.36 -2.41 -16.02
N GLY A 41 -1.48 -3.40 -16.22
CA GLY A 41 -0.64 -4.01 -15.21
C GLY A 41 0.31 -3.01 -14.57
N ARG A 42 -0.23 -2.19 -13.67
CA ARG A 42 0.52 -1.66 -12.54
C ARG A 42 0.14 -2.57 -11.38
N ASN A 43 0.94 -3.62 -11.14
CA ASN A 43 0.99 -4.23 -9.83
C ASN A 43 1.41 -3.10 -8.89
N LEU A 44 0.43 -2.42 -8.28
CA LEU A 44 0.70 -1.67 -7.08
C LEU A 44 1.22 -2.74 -6.12
N LEU A 45 2.52 -2.72 -5.86
CA LEU A 45 3.05 -3.24 -4.62
C LEU A 45 2.35 -2.41 -3.56
N GLN A 46 1.13 -2.81 -3.20
CA GLN A 46 0.34 -2.14 -2.19
C GLN A 46 1.28 -2.07 -1.00
N ALA A 47 1.65 -0.85 -0.61
CA ALA A 47 2.58 -0.62 0.48
C ALA A 47 1.87 -1.05 1.77
N LYS A 48 1.87 -2.37 2.00
CA LYS A 48 1.33 -3.02 3.17
C LYS A 48 2.25 -2.71 4.34
N LYS A 49 1.66 -2.59 5.53
CA LYS A 49 2.43 -2.43 6.75
C LYS A 49 3.23 -3.70 7.00
N LYS A 50 4.43 -3.55 7.54
CA LYS A 50 5.27 -4.68 7.93
C LYS A 50 4.58 -5.49 9.03
N CYS A 51 4.61 -6.80 8.90
CA CYS A 51 4.10 -7.73 9.89
C CYS A 51 4.80 -7.54 11.24
N SER A 52 4.02 -7.46 12.32
CA SER A 52 4.57 -7.39 13.68
C SER A 52 5.06 -8.74 14.21
N LEU A 53 4.74 -9.85 13.53
CA LEU A 53 5.19 -11.18 13.91
C LEU A 53 6.63 -11.43 13.46
N ASN A 54 7.43 -12.07 14.33
CA ASN A 54 8.78 -12.52 14.01
C ASN A 54 8.73 -13.86 13.26
N LEU A 55 8.18 -13.85 12.03
CA LEU A 55 7.98 -15.04 11.21
C LEU A 55 9.31 -15.75 10.89
N GLU A 56 10.42 -15.03 10.76
CA GLU A 56 11.74 -15.59 10.46
C GLU A 56 12.18 -16.69 11.44
N PHE A 57 11.89 -16.52 12.72
CA PHE A 57 12.38 -17.40 13.79
C PHE A 57 11.33 -18.42 14.27
N MET A 58 10.25 -18.62 13.50
CA MET A 58 9.23 -19.60 13.84
C MET A 58 9.67 -21.04 13.58
N ASN A 59 8.98 -21.99 14.21
CA ASN A 59 9.26 -23.41 14.03
C ASN A 59 8.56 -23.96 12.77
N TYR A 60 9.28 -23.93 11.65
CA TYR A 60 8.81 -24.49 10.37
C TYR A 60 8.87 -26.02 10.31
N THR A 61 9.37 -26.70 11.35
CA THR A 61 9.38 -28.16 11.42
C THR A 61 7.98 -28.75 11.48
N VAL A 62 7.01 -28.02 12.02
CA VAL A 62 5.58 -28.42 12.04
C VAL A 62 5.08 -28.77 10.63
N ILE A 63 5.43 -27.95 9.64
CA ILE A 63 5.08 -28.17 8.22
C ILE A 63 6.06 -29.15 7.57
N THR A 64 7.36 -28.88 7.69
CA THR A 64 8.39 -29.61 6.91
C THR A 64 8.59 -31.08 7.30
N SER A 65 8.19 -31.46 8.51
CA SER A 65 8.22 -32.85 8.95
C SER A 65 7.09 -33.71 8.34
N GLN A 66 5.95 -33.09 7.99
CA GLN A 66 4.74 -33.77 7.52
C GLN A 66 4.52 -33.59 6.00
N CYS A 67 4.66 -32.37 5.50
CA CYS A 67 4.47 -32.04 4.10
C CYS A 67 5.74 -32.29 3.28
N LYS A 68 5.89 -33.50 2.72
CA LYS A 68 7.11 -33.90 1.98
C LYS A 68 6.86 -34.09 0.48
N GLY A 69 7.82 -33.59 -0.31
CA GLY A 69 7.87 -33.81 -1.75
C GLY A 69 8.32 -35.23 -2.10
N PRO A 70 8.22 -35.64 -3.39
CA PRO A 70 7.83 -34.80 -4.53
C PRO A 70 6.30 -34.71 -4.76
N LYS A 71 5.51 -35.58 -4.12
CA LYS A 71 4.06 -35.64 -4.35
C LYS A 71 3.24 -34.69 -3.47
N PHE A 72 3.80 -34.17 -2.38
CA PHE A 72 3.16 -33.21 -1.45
C PHE A 72 1.72 -33.60 -1.09
N PRO A 73 1.55 -34.64 -0.25
CA PRO A 73 0.23 -35.21 0.00
C PRO A 73 -0.68 -34.17 0.68
N VAL A 74 -1.84 -33.91 0.07
CA VAL A 74 -2.70 -32.75 0.36
C VAL A 74 -3.13 -32.72 1.81
N LYS A 75 -3.56 -33.86 2.38
CA LYS A 75 -4.12 -33.93 3.72
C LYS A 75 -3.09 -33.52 4.78
N GLU A 76 -1.90 -34.10 4.71
CA GLU A 76 -0.79 -33.84 5.62
C GLU A 76 -0.24 -32.43 5.45
N CYS A 77 -0.14 -31.94 4.21
CA CYS A 77 0.30 -30.58 3.92
C CYS A 77 -0.67 -29.52 4.43
N CYS A 78 -1.97 -29.71 4.23
CA CYS A 78 -2.96 -28.74 4.71
C CYS A 78 -3.16 -28.82 6.22
N SER A 79 -3.17 -30.02 6.81
CA SER A 79 -3.28 -30.17 8.27
C SER A 79 -2.10 -29.51 9.00
N SER A 80 -0.86 -29.75 8.54
CA SER A 80 0.33 -29.15 9.16
C SER A 80 0.43 -27.64 8.92
N PHE A 81 -0.07 -27.16 7.77
CA PHE A 81 -0.21 -25.73 7.51
C PHE A 81 -1.18 -25.06 8.48
N LEU A 82 -2.35 -25.66 8.74
CA LEU A 82 -3.31 -25.12 9.70
C LEU A 82 -2.74 -25.11 11.12
N GLU A 83 -2.07 -26.19 11.54
CA GLU A 83 -1.40 -26.25 12.85
C GLU A 83 -0.40 -25.11 13.05
N PHE A 84 0.33 -24.76 11.99
CA PHE A 84 1.30 -23.65 12.01
C PHE A 84 0.63 -22.27 11.95
N ALA A 85 -0.38 -22.08 11.10
CA ALA A 85 -0.95 -20.78 10.77
C ALA A 85 -2.07 -20.34 11.73
N CYS A 86 -2.86 -21.27 12.25
CA CYS A 86 -4.04 -20.97 13.06
C CYS A 86 -3.77 -20.19 14.35
N PRO A 87 -2.65 -20.38 15.08
CA PRO A 87 -2.31 -19.54 16.23
C PRO A 87 -2.15 -18.05 15.90
N TYR A 88 -1.99 -17.72 14.61
CA TYR A 88 -1.74 -16.37 14.10
C TYR A 88 -2.79 -15.91 13.08
N ALA A 89 -3.96 -16.55 13.06
CA ALA A 89 -4.99 -16.33 12.04
C ALA A 89 -5.43 -14.85 11.95
N GLU A 90 -5.57 -14.16 13.10
CA GLU A 90 -5.98 -12.76 13.12
C GLU A 90 -4.98 -11.85 12.39
N GLN A 91 -3.68 -12.02 12.63
CA GLN A 91 -2.64 -11.21 12.00
C GLN A 91 -2.43 -11.60 10.53
N LEU A 92 -2.56 -12.89 10.21
CA LEU A 92 -2.44 -13.39 8.84
C LEU A 92 -3.61 -12.95 7.95
N ASN A 93 -4.80 -12.81 8.53
CA ASN A 93 -6.00 -12.36 7.84
C ASN A 93 -6.11 -10.82 7.74
N ASP A 94 -5.18 -10.06 8.35
CA ASP A 94 -5.13 -8.60 8.19
C ASP A 94 -4.60 -8.21 6.80
N LEU A 95 -5.55 -7.88 5.91
CA LEU A 95 -5.28 -7.43 4.54
C LEU A 95 -4.51 -6.09 4.47
N SER A 96 -4.35 -5.36 5.57
CA SER A 96 -3.53 -4.13 5.62
C SER A 96 -2.02 -4.40 5.80
N THR A 97 -1.65 -5.64 6.14
CA THR A 97 -0.26 -6.05 6.39
C THR A 97 0.28 -7.01 5.32
N ASP A 98 1.60 -7.21 5.34
CA ASP A 98 2.32 -8.19 4.53
C ASP A 98 2.52 -9.54 5.26
N CYS A 99 1.83 -9.79 6.39
CA CYS A 99 2.01 -10.99 7.20
C CYS A 99 1.83 -12.29 6.41
N ALA A 100 0.74 -12.43 5.65
CA ALA A 100 0.49 -13.64 4.86
C ALA A 100 1.55 -13.87 3.78
N SER A 101 1.91 -12.84 3.01
CA SER A 101 2.93 -12.94 1.96
C SER A 101 4.30 -13.28 2.54
N THR A 102 4.66 -12.68 3.67
CA THR A 102 5.92 -12.94 4.39
C THR A 102 5.95 -14.36 4.94
N MET A 103 4.85 -14.83 5.53
CA MET A 103 4.73 -16.19 6.04
C MET A 103 4.93 -17.22 4.93
N PHE A 104 4.22 -17.08 3.80
CA PHE A 104 4.40 -17.98 2.66
C PHE A 104 5.81 -17.95 2.09
N SER A 105 6.47 -16.78 2.07
CA SER A 105 7.87 -16.68 1.68
C SER A 105 8.78 -17.56 2.55
N TYR A 106 8.68 -17.43 3.87
CA TYR A 106 9.48 -18.23 4.79
C TYR A 106 9.14 -19.73 4.72
N ILE A 107 7.86 -20.09 4.65
CA ILE A 107 7.44 -21.49 4.44
C ILE A 107 8.10 -22.07 3.19
N ASN A 108 8.08 -21.33 2.08
CA ASN A 108 8.62 -21.80 0.80
C ASN A 108 10.14 -21.96 0.86
N ILE A 109 10.88 -21.01 1.45
CA ILE A 109 12.35 -21.10 1.50
C ILE A 109 12.83 -22.20 2.45
N TYR A 110 12.21 -22.36 3.62
CA TYR A 110 12.64 -23.37 4.59
C TYR A 110 12.22 -24.78 4.18
N GLY A 111 11.04 -24.93 3.60
CA GLY A 111 10.52 -26.22 3.13
C GLY A 111 10.89 -26.57 1.68
N LYS A 112 11.50 -25.65 0.94
CA LYS A 112 11.78 -25.77 -0.50
C LYS A 112 10.50 -26.09 -1.30
N TYR A 113 9.39 -25.47 -0.92
CA TYR A 113 8.09 -25.69 -1.56
C TYR A 113 7.95 -24.83 -2.82
N PRO A 114 7.28 -25.35 -3.86
CA PRO A 114 6.90 -24.54 -5.02
C PRO A 114 5.91 -23.45 -4.59
N ALA A 115 6.04 -22.28 -5.22
CA ALA A 115 5.15 -21.15 -4.96
C ALA A 115 3.68 -21.55 -5.23
N GLY A 116 2.78 -21.21 -4.31
CA GLY A 116 1.36 -21.51 -4.42
C GLY A 116 0.96 -22.95 -4.08
N LEU A 117 1.87 -23.80 -3.57
CA LEU A 117 1.54 -25.18 -3.16
C LEU A 117 0.34 -25.22 -2.21
N PHE A 118 0.38 -24.44 -1.13
CA PHE A 118 -0.68 -24.42 -0.12
C PHE A 118 -1.94 -23.73 -0.64
N SER A 119 -1.81 -22.60 -1.36
CA SER A 119 -2.96 -21.88 -1.93
C SER A 119 -3.72 -22.66 -3.00
N SER A 120 -3.06 -23.57 -3.71
CA SER A 120 -3.66 -24.39 -4.76
C SER A 120 -4.30 -25.67 -4.21
N GLN A 121 -3.66 -26.31 -3.23
CA GLN A 121 -4.09 -27.60 -2.68
C GLN A 121 -5.03 -27.46 -1.48
N CYS A 122 -4.82 -26.47 -0.62
CA CYS A 122 -5.60 -26.27 0.59
C CYS A 122 -6.79 -25.36 0.31
N LYS A 123 -7.92 -25.97 0.00
CA LYS A 123 -9.21 -25.28 -0.18
C LYS A 123 -10.09 -25.60 1.01
N GLY A 124 -10.52 -24.57 1.72
CA GLY A 124 -11.61 -24.68 2.69
C GLY A 124 -12.95 -24.36 2.05
N ASP A 125 -13.88 -23.88 2.86
CA ASP A 125 -15.23 -23.51 2.45
C ASP A 125 -15.32 -22.05 2.02
N LYS A 126 -16.54 -21.51 1.90
CA LYS A 126 -16.80 -20.13 1.47
C LYS A 126 -16.17 -19.07 2.39
N GLU A 127 -15.89 -19.44 3.63
CA GLU A 127 -15.29 -18.59 4.66
C GLU A 127 -13.75 -18.71 4.68
N GLY A 128 -13.19 -19.56 3.83
CA GLY A 128 -11.77 -19.84 3.77
C GLY A 128 -11.40 -21.14 4.50
N LEU A 129 -10.16 -21.21 4.94
CA LEU A 129 -9.64 -22.35 5.67
C LEU A 129 -10.03 -22.23 7.15
N GLU A 130 -10.92 -23.11 7.61
CA GLU A 130 -11.36 -23.14 9.00
C GLU A 130 -10.23 -23.63 9.90
N CYS A 131 -9.97 -22.89 10.97
CA CYS A 131 -9.03 -23.28 12.00
C CYS A 131 -9.75 -24.13 13.05
N PRO A 132 -9.22 -25.31 13.41
CA PRO A 132 -9.82 -26.10 14.48
C PRO A 132 -9.74 -25.31 15.80
N ASP A 133 -10.78 -25.43 16.63
CA ASP A 133 -10.80 -24.83 17.97
C ASP A 133 -9.57 -25.31 18.76
N MET A 134 -8.56 -24.44 18.92
CA MET A 134 -7.40 -24.76 19.74
C MET A 134 -7.84 -24.80 21.21
N PRO A 135 -7.38 -25.78 22.01
CA PRO A 135 -7.41 -25.63 23.46
C PRO A 135 -6.60 -24.38 23.84
N PRO A 136 -6.99 -23.66 24.92
CA PRO A 136 -6.42 -22.36 25.24
C PRO A 136 -4.94 -22.51 25.66
N ASN A 137 -4.02 -22.33 24.73
CA ASN A 137 -2.59 -22.24 25.03
C ASN A 137 -2.12 -20.79 24.93
N SER A 138 -2.03 -20.18 26.12
CA SER A 138 -1.14 -19.08 26.52
C SER A 138 -0.70 -18.13 25.41
N VAL A 139 -1.49 -17.07 25.26
CA VAL A 139 -1.05 -15.77 24.75
C VAL A 139 0.35 -15.44 25.31
N ALA A 140 1.29 -15.17 24.42
CA ALA A 140 2.55 -14.57 24.78
C ALA A 140 2.27 -13.25 25.51
N ASP A 141 2.92 -13.09 26.67
CA ASP A 141 2.87 -11.91 27.53
C ASP A 141 3.13 -10.63 26.72
N VAL A 142 2.06 -9.86 26.49
CA VAL A 142 2.18 -8.51 25.95
C VAL A 142 2.51 -7.59 27.13
N ASN A 143 3.80 -7.41 27.37
CA ASN A 143 4.29 -6.30 28.20
C ASN A 143 3.90 -4.98 27.53
N THR A 144 2.73 -4.47 27.90
CA THR A 144 2.23 -3.16 27.53
C THR A 144 2.99 -2.12 28.34
N ALA A 145 4.11 -1.64 27.80
CA ALA A 145 4.73 -0.41 28.26
C ALA A 145 3.99 0.76 27.58
N THR A 146 2.95 1.25 28.25
CA THR A 146 2.33 2.55 27.94
C THR A 146 3.34 3.65 28.25
N THR A 147 4.01 4.15 27.21
CA THR A 147 4.65 5.47 27.27
C THR A 147 3.98 6.36 26.23
N THR A 148 3.00 7.11 26.73
CA THR A 148 2.43 8.28 26.07
C THR A 148 3.55 9.27 25.80
N THR A 149 3.95 9.42 24.54
CA THR A 149 4.73 10.57 24.10
C THR A 149 4.04 11.19 22.89
N THR A 150 3.24 12.21 23.18
CA THR A 150 2.76 13.21 22.24
C THR A 150 3.96 13.89 21.58
N THR A 151 4.21 13.63 20.30
CA THR A 151 5.05 14.50 19.47
C THR A 151 4.31 14.85 18.18
N THR A 152 3.82 16.08 18.19
CA THR A 152 3.32 16.87 17.08
C THR A 152 4.27 16.83 15.88
N THR A 153 3.84 16.24 14.76
CA THR A 153 4.50 16.37 13.46
C THR A 153 4.20 17.74 12.86
N ALA A 154 5.20 18.63 12.90
CA ALA A 154 5.20 19.90 12.19
C ALA A 154 5.23 19.66 10.67
N SER A 155 4.18 20.08 9.98
CA SER A 155 4.08 20.02 8.52
C SER A 155 4.98 21.08 7.89
N SER A 156 6.03 20.65 7.20
CA SER A 156 6.86 21.48 6.35
C SER A 156 6.03 22.01 5.16
N ARG A 157 5.68 23.30 5.22
CA ARG A 157 5.02 24.08 4.15
C ARG A 157 5.90 25.27 3.81
N ILE A 158 7.16 25.01 3.48
CA ILE A 158 8.04 26.03 2.90
C ILE A 158 8.27 25.56 1.49
N TRP A 159 7.62 26.20 0.51
CA TRP A 159 8.04 26.30 -0.91
C TRP A 159 7.05 27.08 -1.81
N MET A 160 6.05 27.78 -1.26
CA MET A 160 5.13 28.61 -2.06
C MET A 160 5.25 30.12 -1.83
N THR A 161 6.17 30.62 -1.01
CA THR A 161 6.31 32.06 -0.73
C THR A 161 7.38 32.78 -1.55
N VAL A 162 8.21 32.07 -2.32
CA VAL A 162 9.32 32.68 -3.07
C VAL A 162 8.84 33.31 -4.40
N ALA A 163 7.80 32.76 -5.03
CA ALA A 163 7.32 33.24 -6.33
C ALA A 163 6.67 34.63 -6.25
N LEU A 164 5.93 34.93 -5.18
CA LEU A 164 5.24 36.22 -5.01
C LEU A 164 6.24 37.37 -4.76
N PHE A 165 7.32 37.10 -4.02
CA PHE A 165 8.32 38.11 -3.68
C PHE A 165 9.14 38.54 -4.90
N VAL A 166 9.48 37.61 -5.79
CA VAL A 166 10.20 37.91 -7.06
C VAL A 166 9.33 38.76 -7.99
N THR A 167 8.03 38.48 -8.09
CA THR A 167 7.13 39.30 -8.92
C THR A 167 7.01 40.74 -8.40
N VAL A 168 6.87 40.95 -7.09
CA VAL A 168 6.77 42.31 -6.51
C VAL A 168 8.07 43.11 -6.70
N LEU A 169 9.24 42.46 -6.61
CA LEU A 169 10.53 43.11 -6.86
C LEU A 169 10.73 43.47 -8.33
N LEU A 170 10.30 42.61 -9.27
CA LEU A 170 10.37 42.93 -10.71
C LEU A 170 9.40 44.05 -11.11
N PHE A 171 8.22 44.13 -10.47
CA PHE A 171 7.29 45.24 -10.70
C PHE A 171 7.76 46.56 -10.07
N ARG A 172 8.39 46.54 -8.88
CA ARG A 172 8.96 47.75 -8.25
C ARG A 172 10.24 48.23 -8.93
N GLY A 173 11.06 47.33 -9.48
CA GLY A 173 12.29 47.69 -10.20
C GLY A 173 12.05 48.41 -11.53
N ARG A 174 10.86 48.24 -12.14
CA ARG A 174 10.52 48.88 -13.42
C ARG A 174 9.81 50.24 -13.28
N GLN A 175 9.53 50.70 -12.07
CA GLN A 175 8.96 52.03 -11.83
C GLN A 175 10.04 53.10 -11.55
N SER A 176 11.31 52.71 -11.41
CA SER A 176 12.42 53.62 -11.13
C SER A 176 13.24 54.03 -12.36
N HIS A 177 12.78 53.73 -13.57
CA HIS A 177 13.55 53.97 -14.81
C HIS A 177 12.69 54.52 -15.97
N MET A 178 11.70 55.34 -15.67
CA MET A 178 11.06 56.28 -16.59
C MET A 178 10.89 57.62 -15.90
#